data_AF-A0A8S3K344-F1
#
_entry.id   AF-A0A8S3K344-F1
#
_cell.length_a   1.000
_cell.length_b   1.000
_cell.length_c   1.000
_cell.angle_alpha   90.00
_cell.angle_beta   90.00
_cell.angle_gamma   90.00
#
_symmetry.space_group_name_H-M   'P 1'
#
loop_
_entity.id
_entity.type
_entity.pdbx_description
1 polymer ?
#
loop_
_entity_poly.entity_id
_entity_poly.type
_entity_poly.pdbx_seq_one_letter_code
_entity_poly.pdbx_strand_id
1 'polypeptide(L)'
;MEEAFSNKQPRALLDGYYIDFQDNLQVSNLDSNKQRPVQRVVRKREDKHLREARFVDLPVSSGRSFGGQYGWVSPFVVEVRRDLGLQPEELPTKKPDMIPMLVEKAALGIIKEGKYLQKQREAEKLANMLKAKKNEAMEEVWKCCAYLYSLESFLYKTLNATMRL
;
A
#
# COMPACT_ATOMS: atom_id res chain seq x y z
N MET A 1 -11.63 2.87 8.67
CA MET A 1 -11.61 3.88 9.74
C MET A 1 -12.26 5.16 9.26
N GLU A 2 -11.61 6.00 8.44
CA GLU A 2 -12.21 7.27 8.00
C GLU A 2 -13.56 7.08 7.30
N GLU A 3 -13.70 6.09 6.42
CA GLU A 3 -14.97 5.75 5.77
C GLU A 3 -16.08 5.37 6.77
N ALA A 4 -15.77 4.55 7.78
CA ALA A 4 -16.73 4.17 8.82
C ALA A 4 -17.15 5.38 9.67
N PHE A 5 -16.19 6.28 9.93
CA PHE A 5 -16.46 7.54 10.63
C PHE A 5 -17.34 8.48 9.80
N SER A 6 -17.04 8.68 8.51
CA SER A 6 -17.86 9.47 7.58
C SER A 6 -19.28 8.92 7.44
N ASN A 7 -19.42 7.59 7.45
CA ASN A 7 -20.70 6.89 7.39
C ASN A 7 -21.42 6.82 8.75
N LYS A 8 -20.92 7.50 9.80
CA LYS A 8 -21.47 7.51 11.17
C LYS A 8 -21.69 6.10 11.75
N GLN A 9 -20.86 5.15 11.35
CA GLN A 9 -20.88 3.81 11.94
C GLN A 9 -20.33 3.90 13.37
N PRO A 10 -20.86 3.11 14.33
CA PRO A 10 -20.38 3.15 15.72
C PRO A 10 -18.97 2.57 15.87
N ARG A 11 -18.58 1.67 14.96
CA ARG A 11 -17.28 1.00 15.00
C ARG A 11 -16.66 0.85 13.62
N ALA A 12 -15.33 0.87 13.57
CA ALA A 12 -14.56 0.48 12.40
C ALA A 12 -13.85 -0.85 12.66
N LEU A 13 -14.16 -1.88 11.86
CA LEU A 13 -13.50 -3.18 11.93
C LEU A 13 -12.14 -3.13 11.23
N LEU A 14 -11.10 -3.62 11.91
CA LEU A 14 -9.76 -3.89 11.39
C LEU A 14 -9.47 -5.40 11.52
N ASP A 15 -8.41 -5.90 10.91
CA ASP A 15 -8.13 -7.36 10.90
C ASP A 15 -8.02 -7.96 12.32
N GLY A 16 -7.18 -7.40 13.18
CA GLY A 16 -6.97 -7.90 14.56
C GLY A 16 -7.58 -7.03 15.67
N TYR A 17 -8.23 -5.93 15.29
CA TYR A 17 -8.75 -4.92 16.20
C TYR A 17 -10.06 -4.36 15.67
N TYR A 18 -10.82 -3.66 16.49
CA TYR A 18 -11.81 -2.70 16.04
C TYR A 18 -11.59 -1.37 16.74
N ILE A 19 -12.10 -0.31 16.14
CA ILE A 19 -12.15 1.01 16.77
C ILE A 19 -13.58 1.29 17.15
N ASP A 20 -13.79 1.55 18.42
CA ASP A 20 -15.01 2.12 18.96
C ASP A 20 -14.91 3.64 18.88
N PHE A 21 -15.83 4.26 18.13
CA PHE A 21 -15.86 5.71 18.00
C PHE A 21 -16.64 6.39 19.12
N GLN A 22 -17.44 5.67 19.90
CA GLN A 22 -18.15 6.23 21.05
C GLN A 22 -17.17 6.46 22.19
N ASP A 23 -16.39 5.44 22.52
CA ASP A 23 -15.41 5.49 23.61
C ASP A 23 -14.03 5.99 23.15
N ASN A 24 -13.83 6.17 21.84
CA ASN A 24 -12.55 6.53 21.23
C ASN A 24 -11.43 5.54 21.61
N LEU A 25 -11.74 4.24 21.53
CA LEU A 25 -10.84 3.15 21.89
C LEU A 25 -10.59 2.22 20.70
N GLN A 26 -9.35 1.82 20.51
CA GLN A 26 -8.99 0.65 19.71
C GLN A 26 -8.93 -0.57 20.63
N VAL A 27 -9.71 -1.60 20.34
CA VAL A 27 -9.82 -2.82 21.14
C VAL A 27 -9.40 -4.03 20.31
N SER A 28 -8.63 -4.96 20.88
CA SER A 28 -8.24 -6.18 20.17
C SER A 28 -9.41 -7.14 20.01
N ASN A 29 -9.52 -7.79 18.85
CA ASN A 29 -10.51 -8.82 18.59
C ASN A 29 -10.27 -10.10 19.41
N LEU A 30 -9.04 -10.32 19.90
CA LEU A 30 -8.62 -11.51 20.63
C LEU A 30 -8.58 -11.33 22.15
N ASP A 31 -8.41 -10.09 22.62
CA ASP A 31 -8.21 -9.78 24.04
C ASP A 31 -8.83 -8.41 24.35
N SER A 32 -9.97 -8.42 25.03
CA SER A 32 -10.71 -7.21 25.39
C SER A 32 -9.94 -6.30 26.35
N ASN A 33 -8.91 -6.79 27.04
CA ASN A 33 -8.07 -5.96 27.92
C ASN A 33 -6.99 -5.21 27.15
N LYS A 34 -6.68 -5.62 25.91
CA LYS A 34 -5.74 -4.90 25.03
C LYS A 34 -6.45 -3.76 24.31
N GLN A 35 -6.59 -2.65 25.04
CA GLN A 35 -7.20 -1.42 24.56
C GLN A 35 -6.17 -0.29 24.43
N ARG A 36 -6.37 0.59 23.46
CA ARG A 36 -5.56 1.81 23.28
C ARG A 36 -6.47 2.99 22.95
N PRO A 37 -6.26 4.17 23.56
CA PRO A 37 -6.99 5.37 23.19
C PRO A 37 -6.64 5.77 21.76
N VAL A 38 -7.64 6.23 21.01
CA VAL A 38 -7.48 6.78 19.66
C VAL A 38 -8.08 8.17 19.59
N GLN A 39 -7.52 9.03 18.75
CA GLN A 39 -8.05 10.38 18.55
C GLN A 39 -7.95 10.74 17.07
N ARG A 40 -9.03 11.30 16.53
CA ARG A 40 -9.02 11.89 15.19
C ARG A 40 -8.38 13.27 15.28
N VAL A 41 -7.33 13.50 14.50
CA VAL A 41 -6.62 14.78 14.44
C VAL A 41 -6.69 15.32 13.01
N VAL A 42 -7.13 16.57 12.86
CA VAL A 42 -7.09 17.28 11.58
C VAL A 42 -5.73 17.93 11.47
N ARG A 43 -4.93 17.53 10.48
CA ARG A 43 -3.57 18.08 10.31
C ARG A 43 -3.57 19.43 9.61
N LYS A 44 -2.78 20.35 10.14
CA LYS A 44 -2.41 21.62 9.49
C LYS A 44 -1.08 21.47 8.76
N ARG A 45 -0.81 22.37 7.81
CA ARG A 45 0.45 22.39 7.02
C ARG A 45 1.68 22.58 7.92
N GLU A 46 1.49 23.23 9.06
CA GLU A 46 2.52 23.51 10.08
C GLU A 46 2.82 22.29 10.98
N ASP A 47 1.97 21.25 10.96
CA ASP A 47 2.14 20.12 11.87
C ASP A 47 3.38 19.30 11.51
N LYS A 48 4.17 18.96 12.54
CA LYS A 48 5.37 18.14 12.41
C LYS A 48 5.01 16.81 11.72
N HIS A 49 5.79 16.44 10.71
CA HIS A 49 5.53 15.22 9.95
C HIS A 49 5.73 14.02 10.87
N LEU A 50 4.64 13.39 11.30
CA LEU A 50 4.61 12.26 12.26
C LEU A 50 5.38 10.99 11.81
N ARG A 51 6.12 11.04 10.70
CA ARG A 51 6.82 9.90 10.11
C ARG A 51 8.21 10.25 9.62
N GLU A 52 8.93 11.11 10.35
CA GLU A 52 10.37 11.35 10.11
C GLU A 52 11.13 10.02 9.97
N ALA A 53 10.80 9.00 10.77
CA ALA A 53 11.30 7.63 10.71
C ALA A 53 11.26 6.95 9.31
N ARG A 54 10.37 7.40 8.41
CA ARG A 54 10.28 6.89 7.03
C ARG A 54 11.20 7.61 6.05
N PHE A 55 11.70 8.77 6.44
CA PHE A 55 12.61 9.63 5.69
C PHE A 55 14.01 9.66 6.32
N VAL A 56 14.24 8.92 7.40
CA VAL A 56 15.59 8.71 7.93
C VAL A 56 16.31 7.80 6.96
N ASP A 57 17.49 8.22 6.53
CA ASP A 57 18.46 7.37 5.86
C ASP A 57 18.81 6.22 6.81
N LEU A 58 18.02 5.14 6.76
CA LEU A 58 18.46 3.88 7.31
C LEU A 58 19.67 3.47 6.47
N PRO A 59 20.81 3.13 7.09
CA PRO A 59 22.04 2.87 6.37
C PRO A 59 21.76 1.76 5.35
N VAL A 60 21.68 2.15 4.08
CA VAL A 60 21.75 1.23 2.97
C VAL A 60 23.08 0.53 3.16
N SER A 61 23.06 -0.79 3.29
CA SER A 61 24.26 -1.63 3.31
C SER A 61 25.22 -1.06 2.27
N SER A 62 26.38 -0.56 2.70
CA SER A 62 27.32 0.23 1.89
C SER A 62 27.98 -0.58 0.76
N GLY A 63 27.43 -1.74 0.42
CA GLY A 63 27.91 -2.64 -0.61
C GLY A 63 27.39 -2.35 -2.00
N ARG A 64 26.17 -1.81 -2.19
CA ARG A 64 25.57 -1.60 -3.54
C ARG A 64 24.34 -0.68 -3.51
N SER A 65 24.43 0.49 -4.16
CA SER A 65 23.25 1.30 -4.50
C SER A 65 22.54 0.71 -5.72
N PHE A 66 21.21 0.59 -5.68
CA PHE A 66 20.42 0.38 -6.91
C PHE A 66 20.53 1.58 -7.88
N GLY A 67 20.91 2.75 -7.37
CA GLY A 67 21.29 3.90 -8.18
C GLY A 67 22.62 3.66 -8.87
N GLY A 68 22.59 3.32 -10.16
CA GLY A 68 23.76 3.31 -11.05
C GLY A 68 24.16 1.94 -11.64
N GLN A 69 23.59 0.82 -11.18
CA GLN A 69 24.00 -0.51 -11.66
C GLN A 69 23.20 -1.06 -12.84
N TYR A 70 22.12 -0.39 -13.21
CA TYR A 70 21.21 -0.86 -14.24
C TYR A 70 20.96 0.27 -15.22
N GLY A 71 20.89 -0.05 -16.52
CA GLY A 71 20.72 0.93 -17.59
C GLY A 71 19.41 1.74 -17.44
N TRP A 72 18.91 2.32 -18.54
CA TRP A 72 17.72 3.18 -18.52
C TRP A 72 16.44 2.52 -17.95
N VAL A 73 16.43 1.19 -17.74
CA VAL A 73 15.32 0.42 -17.18
C VAL A 73 15.76 -0.34 -15.93
N SER A 74 15.01 -0.19 -14.83
CA SER A 74 15.24 -0.90 -13.57
C SER A 74 15.11 -2.42 -13.74
N PRO A 75 15.96 -3.25 -13.11
CA PRO A 75 15.87 -4.72 -13.18
C PRO A 75 14.57 -5.24 -12.64
N PHE A 76 14.01 -4.55 -11.65
CA PHE A 76 12.70 -4.89 -11.13
C PHE A 76 11.65 -4.86 -12.23
N VAL A 77 11.71 -3.87 -13.13
CA VAL A 77 10.83 -3.78 -14.30
C VAL A 77 11.11 -4.92 -15.28
N VAL A 78 12.37 -5.29 -15.48
CA VAL A 78 12.76 -6.42 -16.37
C VAL A 78 12.24 -7.76 -15.82
N GLU A 79 12.41 -7.99 -14.52
CA GLU A 79 11.98 -9.20 -13.82
C GLU A 79 10.46 -9.30 -13.78
N VAL A 80 9.75 -8.23 -13.41
CA VAL A 80 8.27 -8.20 -13.44
C VAL A 80 7.76 -8.42 -14.85
N ARG A 81 8.39 -7.83 -15.88
CA ARG A 81 8.02 -8.08 -17.28
C ARG A 81 8.16 -9.56 -17.63
N ARG A 82 9.26 -10.21 -17.22
CA ARG A 82 9.51 -11.65 -17.45
C ARG A 82 8.47 -12.50 -16.74
N ASP A 83 8.19 -12.23 -15.47
CA ASP A 83 7.23 -12.97 -14.65
C ASP A 83 5.80 -12.86 -15.21
N LEU A 84 5.47 -11.70 -15.78
CA LEU A 84 4.18 -11.46 -16.43
C LEU A 84 4.13 -11.98 -17.87
N GLY A 85 5.24 -12.50 -18.43
CA GLY A 85 5.33 -13.01 -19.79
C GLY A 85 5.15 -11.92 -20.86
N LEU A 86 5.48 -10.67 -20.55
CA LEU A 86 5.24 -9.52 -21.42
C LEU A 86 6.44 -9.24 -22.34
N GLN A 87 6.15 -8.83 -23.56
CA GLN A 87 7.17 -8.29 -24.47
C GLN A 87 7.43 -6.80 -24.18
N PRO A 88 8.61 -6.25 -24.53
CA PRO A 88 8.91 -4.82 -24.34
C PRO A 88 7.87 -3.87 -24.98
N GLU A 89 7.21 -4.31 -26.05
CA GLU A 89 6.17 -3.57 -26.78
C GLU A 89 4.81 -3.62 -26.07
N GLU A 90 4.66 -4.49 -25.08
CA GLU A 90 3.42 -4.73 -24.33
C GLU A 90 3.39 -4.00 -22.98
N LEU A 91 4.41 -3.16 -22.74
CA LEU A 91 4.41 -2.28 -21.58
C LEU A 91 3.26 -1.27 -21.68
N PRO A 92 2.65 -0.90 -20.54
CA PRO A 92 1.48 -0.02 -20.51
C PRO A 92 1.75 1.39 -21.10
N THR A 93 3.01 1.80 -21.17
CA THR A 93 3.43 3.04 -21.84
C THR A 93 3.22 2.99 -23.37
N LYS A 94 3.23 1.79 -23.96
CA LYS A 94 3.10 1.55 -25.41
C LYS A 94 1.75 0.91 -25.78
N LYS A 95 1.14 0.14 -24.86
CA LYS A 95 -0.19 -0.46 -25.03
C LYS A 95 -1.08 -0.14 -23.81
N PRO A 96 -1.78 1.00 -23.81
CA PRO A 96 -2.66 1.40 -22.71
C PRO A 96 -3.77 0.38 -22.43
N ASP A 97 -4.21 -0.40 -23.42
CA ASP A 97 -5.24 -1.43 -23.28
C ASP A 97 -4.84 -2.56 -22.31
N MET A 98 -3.55 -2.68 -21.99
CA MET A 98 -3.03 -3.64 -21.01
C MET A 98 -3.22 -3.19 -19.56
N ILE A 99 -3.50 -1.90 -19.31
CA ILE A 99 -3.61 -1.32 -17.98
C ILE A 99 -4.62 -2.06 -17.09
N PRO A 100 -5.86 -2.36 -17.55
CA PRO A 100 -6.83 -3.07 -16.72
C PRO A 100 -6.34 -4.44 -16.28
N MET A 101 -5.69 -5.20 -17.18
CA MET A 101 -5.15 -6.53 -16.88
C MET A 101 -4.04 -6.45 -15.83
N LEU A 102 -3.12 -5.49 -15.97
CA LEU A 102 -2.02 -5.28 -15.02
C LEU A 102 -2.54 -4.89 -13.63
N VAL A 103 -3.53 -4.00 -13.59
CA VAL A 103 -4.18 -3.58 -12.35
C VAL A 103 -4.86 -4.75 -11.65
N GLU A 104 -5.58 -5.60 -12.38
CA GLU A 104 -6.22 -6.78 -11.78
C GLU A 104 -5.17 -7.78 -11.25
N LYS A 105 -4.09 -8.05 -12.00
CA LYS A 105 -3.00 -8.91 -11.52
C LYS A 105 -2.32 -8.35 -10.27
N ALA A 106 -2.04 -7.05 -10.23
CA ALA A 106 -1.45 -6.40 -9.06
C ALA A 106 -2.40 -6.46 -7.85
N ALA A 107 -3.68 -6.19 -8.04
CA ALA A 107 -4.69 -6.27 -6.99
C ALA A 107 -4.83 -7.70 -6.43
N LEU A 108 -4.76 -8.73 -7.28
CA LEU A 108 -4.73 -10.13 -6.83
C LEU A 108 -3.48 -10.44 -6.01
N GLY A 109 -2.31 -9.93 -6.42
CA GLY A 109 -1.06 -10.05 -5.65
C GLY A 109 -1.18 -9.44 -4.26
N ILE A 110 -1.75 -8.24 -4.15
CA ILE A 110 -2.01 -7.56 -2.86
C ILE A 110 -2.91 -8.42 -1.97
N ILE A 111 -4.00 -8.97 -2.50
CA ILE A 111 -4.92 -9.84 -1.73
C ILE A 111 -4.22 -11.11 -1.26
N LYS A 112 -3.44 -11.76 -2.12
CA LYS A 112 -2.73 -12.99 -1.80
C LYS A 112 -1.72 -12.77 -0.68
N GLU A 113 -0.92 -11.71 -0.78
CA GLU A 113 0.07 -11.34 0.24
C GLU A 113 -0.61 -10.96 1.57
N GLY A 114 -1.70 -10.20 1.50
CA GLY A 114 -2.51 -9.86 2.66
C GLY A 114 -3.05 -11.09 3.38
N LYS A 115 -3.53 -12.09 2.64
CA LYS A 115 -3.99 -13.36 3.21
C LYS A 115 -2.86 -14.09 3.94
N TYR A 116 -1.67 -14.15 3.36
CA TYR A 116 -0.49 -14.75 3.99
C TYR A 116 -0.13 -14.05 5.31
N LEU A 117 -0.23 -12.72 5.35
CA LEU A 117 0.08 -11.90 6.53
C LEU A 117 -1.09 -11.74 7.51
N GLN A 118 -2.22 -12.42 7.29
CA GLN A 118 -3.45 -12.27 8.09
C GLN A 118 -3.96 -10.80 8.15
N LYS A 119 -3.80 -10.08 7.03
CA LYS A 119 -4.24 -8.70 6.79
C LYS A 119 -5.29 -8.61 5.70
N GLN A 120 -6.26 -9.54 5.71
CA GLN A 120 -7.18 -9.74 4.60
C GLN A 120 -8.06 -8.50 4.32
N ARG A 121 -8.63 -7.87 5.35
CA ARG A 121 -9.48 -6.67 5.19
C ARG A 121 -8.67 -5.49 4.67
N GLU A 122 -7.47 -5.28 5.20
CA GLU A 122 -6.57 -4.24 4.68
C GLU A 122 -6.23 -4.50 3.21
N ALA A 123 -5.90 -5.74 2.84
CA ALA A 123 -5.53 -6.11 1.49
C ALA A 123 -6.68 -5.98 0.48
N GLU A 124 -7.88 -6.42 0.84
CA GLU A 124 -9.09 -6.23 0.04
C GLU A 124 -9.36 -4.73 -0.18
N LYS A 125 -9.19 -3.91 0.87
CA LYS A 125 -9.34 -2.46 0.74
C LYS A 125 -8.34 -1.87 -0.24
N LEU A 126 -7.05 -2.18 -0.10
CA LEU A 126 -5.99 -1.66 -0.99
C LEU A 126 -6.21 -2.13 -2.44
N ALA A 127 -6.58 -3.40 -2.62
CA ALA A 127 -6.87 -3.96 -3.93
C ALA A 127 -8.08 -3.28 -4.59
N ASN A 128 -9.15 -3.00 -3.84
CA ASN A 128 -10.32 -2.30 -4.35
C ASN A 128 -9.99 -0.85 -4.75
N MET A 129 -9.15 -0.16 -3.98
CA MET A 129 -8.68 1.18 -4.33
C MET A 129 -7.92 1.18 -5.66
N LEU A 130 -7.06 0.18 -5.89
CA LEU A 130 -6.34 0.04 -7.15
C LEU A 130 -7.27 -0.32 -8.31
N LYS A 131 -8.19 -1.28 -8.10
CA LYS A 131 -9.16 -1.72 -9.11
C LYS A 131 -10.11 -0.60 -9.55
N ALA A 132 -10.44 0.34 -8.67
CA ALA A 132 -11.25 1.51 -9.01
C ALA A 132 -10.60 2.37 -10.12
N LYS A 133 -9.27 2.29 -10.28
CA LYS A 133 -8.48 3.06 -11.26
C LYS A 133 -8.16 2.31 -12.54
N LYS A 134 -8.64 1.05 -12.69
CA LYS A 134 -8.21 0.15 -13.78
C LYS A 134 -8.56 0.61 -15.20
N ASN A 135 -9.60 1.41 -15.34
CA ASN A 135 -10.07 1.94 -16.63
C ASN A 135 -9.64 3.41 -16.85
N GLU A 136 -8.84 3.97 -15.94
CA GLU A 136 -8.31 5.32 -16.06
C GLU A 136 -6.96 5.32 -16.79
N ALA A 137 -6.44 6.51 -17.11
CA ALA A 137 -5.13 6.66 -17.72
C ALA A 137 -4.01 6.17 -16.77
N MET A 138 -2.87 5.77 -17.34
CA MET A 138 -1.73 5.24 -16.57
C MET A 138 -1.26 6.22 -15.48
N GLU A 139 -1.36 7.53 -15.72
CA GLU A 139 -1.01 8.57 -14.75
C GLU A 139 -1.84 8.45 -13.46
N GLU A 140 -3.15 8.19 -13.57
CA GLU A 140 -4.02 8.03 -12.41
C GLU A 140 -3.75 6.73 -11.66
N VAL A 141 -3.42 5.65 -12.39
CA VAL A 141 -2.95 4.40 -11.79
C VAL A 141 -1.64 4.63 -11.03
N TRP A 142 -0.69 5.39 -11.57
CA TRP A 142 0.57 5.73 -10.89
C TRP A 142 0.34 6.57 -9.63
N LYS A 143 -0.52 7.59 -9.69
CA LYS A 143 -0.91 8.38 -8.51
C LYS A 143 -1.51 7.48 -7.43
N CYS A 144 -2.37 6.54 -7.82
CA CYS A 144 -2.93 5.55 -6.90
C CYS A 144 -1.85 4.65 -6.28
N CYS A 145 -0.96 4.08 -7.09
CA CYS A 145 0.15 3.26 -6.59
C CYS A 145 1.03 4.03 -5.61
N ALA A 146 1.43 5.26 -5.94
CA ALA A 146 2.22 6.13 -5.07
C ALA A 146 1.50 6.40 -3.74
N TYR A 147 0.19 6.67 -3.80
CA TYR A 147 -0.64 6.81 -2.61
C TYR A 147 -0.65 5.53 -1.76
N LEU A 148 -0.91 4.36 -2.36
CA LEU A 148 -0.91 3.06 -1.67
C LEU A 148 0.43 2.77 -1.01
N TYR A 149 1.54 3.14 -1.65
CA TYR A 149 2.90 3.02 -1.09
C TYR A 149 3.19 4.02 0.02
N SER A 150 2.42 5.10 0.14
CA SER A 150 2.57 6.05 1.26
C SER A 150 1.75 5.65 2.50
N LEU A 151 0.79 4.74 2.36
CA LEU A 151 -0.05 4.30 3.46
C LEU A 151 0.76 3.56 4.53
N GLU A 152 0.27 3.56 5.77
CA GLU A 152 0.80 2.68 6.81
C GLU A 152 0.12 1.32 6.74
N SER A 153 0.44 0.60 5.68
CA SER A 153 -0.12 -0.70 5.39
C SER A 153 0.96 -1.78 5.42
N PHE A 154 0.52 -3.04 5.43
CA PHE A 154 1.44 -4.16 5.19
C PHE A 154 2.19 -3.99 3.86
N LEU A 155 1.52 -3.48 2.81
CA LEU A 155 2.11 -3.34 1.47
C LEU A 155 3.35 -2.45 1.47
N TYR A 156 3.28 -1.30 2.15
CA TYR A 156 4.43 -0.42 2.35
C TYR A 156 5.58 -1.12 3.08
N LYS A 157 5.27 -1.84 4.17
CA LYS A 157 6.27 -2.54 4.98
C LYS A 157 6.96 -3.65 4.18
N THR A 158 6.18 -4.46 3.46
CA THR A 158 6.69 -5.56 2.62
C THR A 158 7.59 -5.02 1.51
N LEU A 159 7.14 -4.02 0.75
CA LEU A 159 7.94 -3.46 -0.35
C LEU A 159 9.23 -2.82 0.13
N ASN A 160 9.19 -2.06 1.22
CA ASN A 160 10.40 -1.48 1.79
C ASN A 160 11.35 -2.53 2.35
N ALA A 161 10.85 -3.64 2.90
CA ALA A 161 11.71 -4.73 3.32
C ALA A 161 12.38 -5.38 2.10
N THR A 162 11.63 -5.66 1.03
CA THR A 162 12.15 -6.29 -0.18
C THR A 162 13.13 -5.41 -0.95
N MET A 163 12.89 -4.09 -1.03
CA MET A 163 13.80 -3.16 -1.72
C MET A 163 15.09 -2.85 -0.93
N ARG A 164 15.18 -3.29 0.32
CA ARG A 164 16.40 -3.18 1.14
C ARG A 164 17.31 -4.40 1.06
N LEU A 165 16.81 -5.51 0.51
CA LEU A 165 17.58 -6.72 0.24
C LEU A 165 18.36 -6.58 -1.07
#